data_AF-A0AAW2CL62-F1
#
_entry.id   AF-A0AAW2CL62-F1
#
_cell.length_a   1.000
_cell.length_b   1.000
_cell.length_c   1.000
_cell.angle_alpha   90.00
_cell.angle_beta   90.00
_cell.angle_gamma   90.00
#
_symmetry.space_group_name_H-M   'P 1'
#
loop_
_entity.id
_entity.type
_entity.pdbx_description
1 polymer ?
#
loop_
_entity_poly.entity_id
_entity_poly.type
_entity_poly.pdbx_seq_one_letter_code
_entity_poly.pdbx_strand_id
1 'polypeptide(L)' 'MLEIEIDSYNTVTHHGMLFVPLGYTFRSGMFEMNEAKGGSAYGAGTFAADGSRQPTELELQQAFTRVNMSLR' A
#
# COMPACT_ATOMS: atom_id res chain seq x y z
N MET A 1 -4.85 4.47 11.33
CA MET A 1 -3.91 4.40 10.19
C MET A 1 -3.54 2.93 10.05
N LEU A 2 -4.15 2.22 9.11
CA LEU A 2 -3.84 0.80 8.85
C LEU A 2 -2.78 0.79 7.74
N GLU A 3 -1.53 1.06 8.12
CA GLU A 3 -0.41 0.68 7.28
C GLU A 3 -0.15 -0.81 7.53
N ILE A 4 0.26 -1.55 6.50
CA ILE A 4 0.89 -2.86 6.71
C ILE A 4 2.21 -2.55 7.41
N GLU A 5 2.13 -2.53 8.74
CA GLU A 5 3.25 -2.29 9.62
C GLU A 5 4.21 -3.47 9.46
N ILE A 6 5.51 -3.17 9.47
CA ILE A 6 6.61 -4.13 9.31
C ILE A 6 6.44 -5.33 10.26
N ASP A 7 5.71 -5.19 11.36
CA ASP A 7 5.37 -6.26 12.29
C ASP A 7 4.64 -7.46 11.64
N SER A 8 3.82 -7.21 10.63
CA SER A 8 3.13 -8.27 9.89
C SER A 8 4.08 -9.17 9.09
N TYR A 9 5.26 -8.66 8.70
CA TYR A 9 6.30 -9.44 8.02
C TYR A 9 6.74 -10.64 8.87
N ASN A 10 6.89 -10.43 10.18
CA ASN A 10 7.30 -11.48 11.10
C ASN A 10 6.25 -12.60 11.13
N THR A 11 4.98 -12.24 11.27
CA THR A 11 3.88 -13.21 11.29
C THR A 11 3.81 -14.03 10.00
N VAL A 12 3.86 -13.38 8.83
CA VAL A 12 3.78 -14.11 7.55
C VAL A 12 5.01 -14.99 7.31
N THR A 13 6.20 -14.52 7.68
CA THR A 13 7.46 -15.28 7.52
C THR A 13 7.49 -16.52 8.43
N HIS A 14 7.07 -16.39 9.69
CA HIS A 14 7.00 -17.54 10.61
C HIS A 14 6.00 -18.61 10.17
N HIS A 15 4.93 -18.23 9.46
CA HIS A 15 3.96 -19.17 8.89
C HIS A 15 4.38 -19.71 7.51
N GLY A 16 5.59 -19.38 7.03
CA GLY A 16 6.09 -19.84 5.74
C GLY A 16 5.39 -19.21 4.53
N MET A 17 4.70 -18.07 4.71
CA MET A 17 4.04 -17.37 3.63
C MET A 17 5.01 -16.41 2.92
N LEU A 18 4.91 -16.35 1.59
CA LEU A 18 5.70 -15.42 0.79
C LEU A 18 5.12 -14.00 0.90
N PHE A 19 5.93 -13.07 1.39
CA PHE A 19 5.60 -11.65 1.41
C PHE A 19 6.08 -10.96 0.12
N VAL A 20 5.16 -10.41 -0.67
CA VAL A 20 5.48 -9.70 -1.92
C VAL A 20 5.11 -8.21 -1.78
N PRO A 21 6.12 -7.33 -1.59
CA PRO A 21 5.91 -5.89 -1.47
C PRO A 21 5.62 -5.23 -2.82
N LEU A 22 5.02 -4.05 -2.79
CA LEU A 22 4.66 -3.25 -3.98
C LEU A 22 5.89 -2.59 -4.63
N GLY A 23 6.90 -2.25 -3.82
CA GLY A 23 8.09 -1.51 -4.24
C GLY A 23 7.74 -0.11 -4.76
N TYR A 24 8.61 0.46 -5.59
CA TYR A 24 8.41 1.78 -6.25
C TYR A 24 7.81 1.66 -7.67
N THR A 25 7.09 0.57 -7.94
CA THR A 25 6.53 0.28 -9.28
C THR A 25 5.36 1.21 -9.62
N PHE A 26 4.67 1.75 -8.61
CA PHE A 26 3.69 2.83 -8.72
C PHE A 26 4.37 4.22 -8.87
N ARG A 27 5.35 4.29 -9.78
CA ARG A 27 6.29 5.40 -10.07
C ARG A 27 5.86 6.80 -9.62
N SER A 28 5.35 7.63 -10.53
CA SER A 28 5.03 9.04 -10.28
C SER A 28 3.97 9.20 -9.19
N GLY A 29 3.03 8.24 -9.11
CA GLY A 29 2.01 8.19 -8.07
C GLY A 29 2.56 8.06 -6.66
N MET A 30 3.75 7.46 -6.45
CA MET A 30 4.42 7.41 -5.14
C MET A 30 5.17 8.70 -4.80
N PHE A 31 5.73 9.41 -5.78
CA PHE A 31 6.53 10.63 -5.54
C PHE A 31 5.72 11.94 -5.58
N GLU A 32 4.44 11.86 -5.95
CA GLU A 32 3.48 12.98 -5.88
C GLU A 32 3.38 13.54 -4.43
N MET A 33 3.43 14.86 -4.23
CA MET A 33 3.43 15.47 -2.88
C MET A 33 2.41 16.61 -2.71
N ASN A 34 1.51 16.81 -3.67
CA ASN A 34 0.48 17.84 -3.56
C ASN A 34 -0.63 17.44 -2.57
N GLU A 35 -0.79 16.15 -2.31
CA GLU A 35 -1.86 15.62 -1.46
C GLU A 35 -1.32 14.60 -0.44
N ALA A 36 -1.90 14.59 0.77
CA ALA A 36 -1.58 13.57 1.77
C ALA A 36 -2.19 12.21 1.38
N LYS A 37 -1.34 11.22 1.09
CA LYS A 37 -1.73 9.88 0.64
C LYS A 37 -1.10 8.77 1.48
N GLY A 38 -1.86 7.72 1.75
CA GLY A 38 -1.38 6.53 2.43
C GLY A 38 -0.60 5.59 1.51
N GLY A 39 0.08 4.62 2.11
CA GLY A 39 0.79 3.57 1.38
C GLY A 39 2.30 3.82 1.29
N SER A 40 3.04 2.75 1.09
CA SER A 40 4.52 2.75 1.07
C SER A 40 5.06 1.69 0.11
N ALA A 41 6.38 1.54 0.05
CA ALA A 41 7.01 0.46 -0.71
C ALA A 41 6.57 -0.95 -0.24
N TYR A 42 6.04 -1.09 0.98
CA TYR A 42 5.58 -2.37 1.52
C TYR A 42 4.16 -2.74 1.09
N GLY A 43 3.37 -1.80 0.59
CA GLY A 43 1.98 -2.05 0.21
C GLY A 43 1.16 -0.78 0.00
N ALA A 44 0.00 -0.92 -0.63
CA ALA A 44 -0.98 0.15 -0.75
C ALA A 44 -1.66 0.38 0.61
N GLY A 45 -2.04 1.63 0.90
CA GLY A 45 -2.70 2.01 2.14
C GLY A 45 -3.50 3.30 1.97
N THR A 46 -4.41 3.57 2.91
CA THR A 46 -5.24 4.78 2.89
C THR A 46 -5.34 5.38 4.30
N PHE A 47 -5.44 6.70 4.36
CA PHE A 47 -5.71 7.41 5.60
C PHE A 47 -7.22 7.49 5.88
N ALA A 48 -7.66 6.86 6.97
CA ALA A 48 -9.06 6.85 7.36
C ALA A 48 -9.54 8.08 8.19
N ALA A 49 -8.63 8.96 8.64
CA ALA A 49 -8.94 10.04 9.59
C ALA A 49 -9.77 9.53 10.80
N ASP A 50 -10.91 10.14 11.10
CA ASP A 50 -11.91 9.72 12.10
C ASP A 50 -12.94 8.71 11.56
N GLY A 51 -12.71 8.17 10.36
CA GLY A 51 -13.61 7.30 9.61
C GLY A 51 -14.42 8.03 8.52
N SER A 52 -14.38 9.37 8.48
CA SER A 52 -15.10 10.15 7.47
C SER A 52 -14.39 10.23 6.12
N ARG A 53 -13.06 10.04 6.10
CA ARG A 53 -12.25 10.16 4.89
C ARG A 53 -12.38 8.91 4.03
N GLN A 54 -12.73 9.13 2.77
CA GLN A 54 -12.71 8.09 1.74
C GLN A 54 -11.33 7.99 1.08
N PRO A 55 -10.97 6.80 0.57
CA PRO A 55 -9.74 6.63 -0.20
C PRO A 55 -9.69 7.58 -1.39
N THR A 56 -8.55 8.24 -1.59
CA THR A 56 -8.35 9.11 -2.76
C THR A 56 -8.10 8.27 -4.01
N GLU A 57 -8.28 8.87 -5.20
CA GLU A 57 -8.02 8.19 -6.48
C GLU A 57 -6.59 7.64 -6.55
N LEU A 58 -5.60 8.38 -6.01
CA LEU A 58 -4.21 7.94 -5.94
C LEU A 58 -4.04 6.67 -5.09
N GLU A 59 -4.72 6.58 -3.95
CA GLU A 59 -4.66 5.40 -3.06
C GLU A 59 -5.34 4.18 -3.72
N LEU A 60 -6.44 4.39 -4.45
CA LEU A 60 -7.13 3.35 -5.22
C LEU A 60 -6.26 2.84 -6.39
N GLN A 61 -5.63 3.75 -7.13
CA GLN A 61 -4.72 3.41 -8.23
C GLN A 61 -3.52 2.59 -7.73
N GLN A 62 -2.99 2.91 -6.55
CA GLN A 62 -1.90 2.15 -5.94
C GLN A 62 -2.35 0.72 -5.58
N ALA A 63 -3.54 0.56 -5.01
CA ALA A 63 -4.12 -0.74 -4.70
C ALA A 63 -4.35 -1.58 -5.98
N PHE A 64 -4.86 -0.96 -7.04
CA PHE A 64 -5.05 -1.63 -8.33
C PHE A 64 -3.71 -2.08 -8.96
N THR A 65 -2.68 -1.24 -8.86
CA THR A 65 -1.33 -1.57 -9.36
C THR A 65 -0.77 -2.81 -8.65
N ARG A 66 -0.98 -2.94 -7.33
CA ARG A 66 -0.55 -4.12 -6.57
C ARG A 66 -1.17 -5.42 -7.06
N VAL A 67 -2.47 -5.38 -7.40
CA VAL A 67 -3.20 -6.54 -7.89
C VAL A 67 -2.68 -6.94 -9.28
N ASN A 68 -2.53 -5.96 -10.19
CA ASN A 68 -2.05 -6.23 -11.55
C ASN A 68 -0.59 -6.69 -11.62
N MET A 69 0.27 -6.27 -10.69
CA MET A 69 1.64 -6.77 -10.61
C MET A 69 1.71 -8.25 -10.19
N SER A 70 0.71 -8.72 -9.45
CA SER A 70 0.64 -10.13 -9.03
C SER A 70 0.18 -11.07 -10.14
N LEU A 71 -0.35 -10.54 -11.23
CA LEU A 71 -1.00 -11.30 -12.32
C LEU A 71 -0.17 -11.31 -13.62
N ARG A 72 1.09 -10.86 -13.56
CA ARG A 72 2.02 -10.84 -14.69
C ARG A 72 3.25 -11.69 -14.45
#